data_AF-A0A0G1XHG1-F1
#
_entry.id   AF-A0A0G1XHG1-F1
#
_cell.length_a   1.000
_cell.length_b   1.000
_cell.length_c   1.000
_cell.angle_alpha   90.00
_cell.angle_beta   90.00
_cell.angle_gamma   90.00
#
_symmetry.space_group_name_H-M   'P 1'
#
loop_
_entity.id
_entity.type
_entity.pdbx_description
1 polymer ?
#
loop_
_entity_poly.entity_id
_entity_poly.type
_entity_poly.pdbx_seq_one_letter_code
_entity_poly.pdbx_strand_id
1 'polypeptide(L)'
;MALQGLSSASVAKNKLVAANLAEEGIELVRRIRDNNTIADISDGFYDGSPEWTAGIGSAADCNQQYKIDVSNSALLSYDMTPLRLDSATGLYTHSVGAETPFRRVVEITRSSTCFEPMPGVDSSNQFRVRSKVYWTERGVAKEVVLDEILFNWR
;
A
#
# COMPACT_ATOMS: atom_id res chain seq x y z
N MET A 1 38.56 -1.02 7.77
CA MET A 1 37.71 -1.95 6.99
C MET A 1 36.49 -2.48 7.77
N ALA A 2 36.52 -2.67 9.09
CA ALA A 2 35.34 -3.11 9.86
C ALA A 2 34.14 -2.12 9.85
N LEU A 3 34.39 -0.80 9.87
CA LEU A 3 33.33 0.23 9.83
C LEU A 3 32.53 0.27 8.51
N GLN A 4 33.16 -0.09 7.39
CA GLN A 4 32.48 -0.14 6.09
C GLN A 4 31.50 -1.33 6.00
N GLY A 5 31.85 -2.48 6.60
CA GLY A 5 30.97 -3.66 6.62
C GLY A 5 29.69 -3.46 7.46
N LEU A 6 29.83 -2.88 8.66
CA LEU A 6 28.69 -2.54 9.53
C LEU A 6 27.75 -1.52 8.88
N SER A 7 28.32 -0.55 8.18
CA SER A 7 27.59 0.47 7.41
C SER A 7 26.72 -0.15 6.31
N SER A 8 27.29 -1.05 5.52
CA SER A 8 26.57 -1.71 4.42
C SER A 8 25.44 -2.60 4.94
N ALA A 9 25.65 -3.27 6.10
CA ALA A 9 24.62 -4.10 6.73
C ALA A 9 23.39 -3.29 7.17
N SER A 10 23.59 -2.10 7.78
CA SER A 10 22.49 -1.22 8.19
C SER A 10 21.68 -0.71 6.98
N VAL A 11 22.36 -0.32 5.91
CA VAL A 11 21.72 0.14 4.67
C VAL A 11 20.90 -0.98 4.04
N ALA A 12 21.46 -2.19 3.95
CA ALA A 12 20.76 -3.35 3.43
C ALA A 12 19.53 -3.70 4.28
N LYS A 13 19.65 -3.63 5.62
CA LYS A 13 18.54 -3.86 6.55
C LYS A 13 17.39 -2.88 6.31
N ASN A 14 17.66 -1.57 6.29
CA ASN A 14 16.60 -0.58 6.13
C ASN A 14 15.94 -0.66 4.75
N LYS A 15 16.72 -0.96 3.70
CA LYS A 15 16.17 -1.21 2.37
C LYS A 15 15.25 -2.45 2.35
N LEU A 16 15.64 -3.54 3.03
CA LEU A 16 14.81 -4.74 3.13
C LEU A 16 13.51 -4.45 3.90
N VAL A 17 13.59 -3.76 5.03
CA VAL A 17 12.40 -3.34 5.79
C VAL A 17 11.48 -2.48 4.91
N ALA A 18 12.02 -1.46 4.23
CA ALA A 18 11.24 -0.60 3.35
C ALA A 18 10.57 -1.36 2.18
N ALA A 19 11.24 -2.38 1.62
CA ALA A 19 10.66 -3.23 0.58
C ALA A 19 9.47 -4.04 1.11
N ASN A 20 9.61 -4.71 2.25
CA ASN A 20 8.51 -5.48 2.85
C ASN A 20 7.34 -4.57 3.25
N LEU A 21 7.62 -3.35 3.76
CA LEU A 21 6.58 -2.37 4.07
C LEU A 21 5.85 -1.85 2.82
N ALA A 22 6.57 -1.74 1.70
CA ALA A 22 5.98 -1.37 0.43
C ALA A 22 5.08 -2.50 -0.10
N GLU A 23 5.53 -3.76 -0.02
CA GLU A 23 4.73 -4.95 -0.39
C GLU A 23 3.45 -5.02 0.46
N GLU A 24 3.57 -4.89 1.77
CA GLU A 24 2.43 -4.86 2.69
C GLU A 24 1.43 -3.77 2.30
N GLY A 25 1.88 -2.58 1.89
CA GLY A 25 0.98 -1.51 1.44
C GLY A 25 0.11 -1.91 0.24
N ILE A 26 0.65 -2.69 -0.71
CA ILE A 26 -0.11 -3.24 -1.84
C ILE A 26 -1.05 -4.34 -1.35
N GLU A 27 -0.57 -5.23 -0.49
CA GLU A 27 -1.36 -6.33 0.08
C GLU A 27 -2.58 -5.84 0.88
N LEU A 28 -2.44 -4.74 1.62
CA LEU A 28 -3.55 -4.15 2.38
C LEU A 28 -4.66 -3.62 1.46
N VAL A 29 -4.31 -3.06 0.30
CA VAL A 29 -5.31 -2.65 -0.71
C VAL A 29 -5.90 -3.87 -1.42
N ARG A 30 -5.07 -4.86 -1.76
CA ARG A 30 -5.53 -6.14 -2.33
C ARG A 30 -6.52 -6.82 -1.40
N ARG A 31 -6.28 -6.81 -0.09
CA ARG A 31 -7.19 -7.34 0.94
C ARG A 31 -8.56 -6.68 0.91
N ILE A 32 -8.65 -5.36 0.73
CA ILE A 32 -9.96 -4.67 0.60
C ILE A 32 -10.70 -5.23 -0.62
N ARG A 33 -10.01 -5.29 -1.76
CA ARG A 33 -10.55 -5.80 -3.02
C ARG A 33 -11.03 -7.25 -2.90
N ASP A 34 -10.19 -8.11 -2.32
CA ASP A 34 -10.47 -9.52 -2.14
C ASP A 34 -11.65 -9.73 -1.18
N ASN A 35 -11.70 -8.99 -0.07
CA ASN A 35 -12.81 -9.06 0.87
C ASN A 35 -14.15 -8.68 0.21
N ASN A 36 -14.17 -7.64 -0.63
CA ASN A 36 -15.38 -7.27 -1.37
C ASN A 36 -15.80 -8.38 -2.35
N THR A 37 -14.83 -8.97 -3.05
CA THR A 37 -15.08 -10.08 -3.98
C THR A 37 -15.64 -11.30 -3.25
N ILE A 38 -15.07 -11.63 -2.09
CA ILE A 38 -15.53 -12.75 -1.25
C ILE A 38 -16.93 -12.48 -0.70
N ALA A 39 -17.23 -11.24 -0.31
CA ALA A 39 -18.54 -10.87 0.21
C ALA A 39 -19.65 -11.04 -0.85
N ASP A 40 -19.41 -10.60 -2.09
CA ASP A 40 -20.31 -10.78 -3.23
C ASP A 40 -20.51 -12.27 -3.57
N ILE A 41 -19.45 -13.08 -3.51
CA ILE A 41 -19.57 -14.53 -3.69
C ILE A 41 -20.40 -15.19 -2.58
N SER A 42 -20.21 -14.72 -1.34
CA SER A 42 -20.77 -15.37 -0.14
C SER A 42 -22.24 -15.04 0.10
N ASP A 43 -22.77 -13.98 -0.50
CA ASP A 43 -24.18 -13.61 -0.37
C ASP A 43 -25.14 -14.42 -1.25
N GLY A 44 -24.59 -15.15 -2.23
CA GLY A 44 -25.30 -16.09 -3.10
C GLY A 44 -25.94 -15.47 -4.34
N PHE A 45 -25.82 -14.16 -4.55
CA PHE A 45 -26.39 -13.46 -5.70
C PHE A 45 -25.38 -13.25 -6.83
N TYR A 46 -24.09 -13.11 -6.51
CA TYR A 46 -23.00 -12.90 -7.48
C TYR A 46 -23.31 -11.75 -8.47
N ASP A 47 -23.94 -10.69 -7.98
CA ASP A 47 -24.47 -9.61 -8.80
C ASP A 47 -23.53 -8.39 -8.87
N GLY A 48 -22.38 -8.48 -8.20
CA GLY A 48 -21.42 -7.40 -8.11
C GLY A 48 -21.57 -6.55 -6.85
N SER A 49 -22.33 -7.01 -5.85
CA SER A 49 -22.58 -6.30 -4.59
C SER A 49 -21.95 -7.03 -3.38
N PRO A 50 -21.02 -6.41 -2.64
CA PRO A 50 -20.48 -5.07 -2.87
C PRO A 50 -19.58 -5.01 -4.11
N GLU A 51 -19.47 -3.81 -4.69
CA GLU A 51 -18.51 -3.56 -5.77
C GLU A 51 -17.11 -3.98 -5.29
N TRP A 52 -16.30 -4.62 -6.14
CA TRP A 52 -14.94 -5.05 -5.79
C TRP A 52 -14.05 -3.90 -5.29
N THR A 53 -14.34 -2.65 -5.69
CA THR A 53 -13.68 -1.44 -5.21
C THR A 53 -14.39 -0.71 -4.07
N ALA A 54 -15.41 -1.30 -3.43
CA ALA A 54 -16.07 -0.67 -2.30
C ALA A 54 -15.06 -0.33 -1.19
N GLY A 55 -15.11 0.91 -0.69
CA GLY A 55 -14.13 1.43 0.28
C GLY A 55 -12.79 1.87 -0.32
N ILE A 56 -12.60 1.75 -1.64
CA ILE A 56 -11.49 2.33 -2.40
C ILE A 56 -12.04 3.57 -3.14
N GLY A 57 -11.28 4.69 -3.10
CA GLY A 57 -11.70 6.03 -3.58
C GLY A 57 -12.30 6.11 -4.99
N SER A 58 -12.65 7.31 -5.46
CA SER A 58 -13.44 7.46 -6.68
C SER A 58 -12.67 7.09 -7.95
N ALA A 59 -13.40 6.66 -8.99
CA ALA A 59 -12.85 6.48 -10.34
C ALA A 59 -12.36 7.80 -10.97
N ALA A 60 -12.75 8.95 -10.43
CA ALA A 60 -12.29 10.27 -10.87
C ALA A 60 -10.92 10.69 -10.31
N ASP A 61 -10.42 9.98 -9.29
CA ASP A 61 -9.26 10.45 -8.53
C ASP A 61 -7.94 9.96 -9.15
N CYS A 62 -6.98 10.88 -9.20
CA CYS A 62 -5.62 10.64 -9.66
C CYS A 62 -4.67 10.60 -8.48
N ASN A 63 -3.94 9.51 -8.32
CA ASN A 63 -2.89 9.34 -7.30
C ASN A 63 -3.35 9.72 -5.88
N GLN A 64 -4.57 9.33 -5.49
CA GLN A 64 -5.07 9.65 -4.15
C GLN A 64 -4.21 8.92 -3.11
N GLN A 65 -3.71 9.69 -2.14
CA GLN A 65 -2.73 9.23 -1.16
C GLN A 65 -3.39 8.83 0.15
N TYR A 66 -3.08 7.62 0.60
CA TYR A 66 -3.64 7.03 1.79
C TYR A 66 -2.57 6.48 2.73
N LYS A 67 -2.96 6.40 4.00
CA LYS A 67 -2.38 5.50 4.99
C LYS A 67 -3.39 4.40 5.33
N ILE A 68 -2.87 3.22 5.61
CA ILE A 68 -3.64 2.02 5.93
C ILE A 68 -2.80 1.13 6.83
N ASP A 69 -3.45 0.37 7.70
CA ASP A 69 -2.81 -0.54 8.65
C ASP A 69 -3.36 -1.96 8.53
N VAL A 70 -2.57 -2.91 9.02
CA VAL A 70 -3.02 -4.30 9.15
C VAL A 70 -4.24 -4.41 10.08
N SER A 71 -4.29 -3.61 11.14
CA SER A 71 -5.35 -3.60 12.16
C SER A 71 -6.56 -2.73 11.79
N ASN A 72 -6.47 -1.90 10.75
CA ASN A 72 -7.55 -1.05 10.28
C ASN A 72 -7.59 -1.06 8.74
N SER A 73 -8.62 -1.67 8.18
CA SER A 73 -8.81 -1.78 6.72
C SER A 73 -9.32 -0.49 6.06
N ALA A 74 -9.64 0.56 6.83
CA ALA A 74 -10.07 1.83 6.25
C ALA A 74 -8.87 2.58 5.63
N LEU A 75 -9.06 3.04 4.39
CA LEU A 75 -8.16 3.99 3.76
C LEU A 75 -8.36 5.37 4.38
N LEU A 76 -7.35 5.88 5.09
CA LEU A 76 -7.35 7.21 5.68
C LEU A 76 -6.45 8.12 4.85
N SER A 77 -6.77 9.42 4.78
CA SER A 77 -5.91 10.39 4.09
C SER A 77 -4.49 10.33 4.64
N TYR A 78 -3.51 10.29 3.74
CA TYR A 78 -2.10 10.34 4.12
C TYR A 78 -1.76 11.69 4.75
N ASP A 79 -1.04 11.66 5.86
CA ASP A 79 -0.71 12.83 6.68
C ASP A 79 0.78 12.90 7.04
N MET A 80 1.62 12.16 6.31
CA MET A 80 3.08 12.08 6.52
C MET A 80 3.52 11.52 7.89
N THR A 81 2.63 10.91 8.66
CA THR A 81 2.98 10.29 9.94
C THR A 81 3.96 9.12 9.77
N PRO A 82 4.94 8.96 10.68
CA PRO A 82 5.82 7.79 10.66
C PRO A 82 5.04 6.53 10.98
N LEU A 83 5.49 5.41 10.40
CA LEU A 83 5.15 4.11 10.93
C LEU A 83 5.78 3.94 12.32
N ARG A 84 5.05 3.26 13.18
CA ARG A 84 5.40 2.95 14.56
C ARG A 84 5.55 1.44 14.68
N LEU A 85 6.62 0.97 15.34
CA LEU A 85 6.85 -0.44 15.59
C LEU A 85 6.25 -0.80 16.95
N ASP A 86 5.20 -1.61 16.93
CA ASP A 86 4.62 -2.19 18.14
C ASP A 86 5.49 -3.34 18.62
N SER A 87 6.06 -3.20 19.83
CA SER A 87 6.93 -4.24 20.42
C SER A 87 6.18 -5.48 20.88
N ALA A 88 4.86 -5.41 21.08
CA ALA A 88 4.05 -6.55 21.49
C ALA A 88 3.76 -7.49 20.31
N THR A 89 3.52 -6.93 19.12
CA THR A 89 3.14 -7.68 17.91
C THR A 89 4.27 -7.81 16.88
N GLY A 90 5.27 -6.93 16.93
CA GLY A 90 6.32 -6.82 15.92
C GLY A 90 5.86 -6.14 14.62
N LEU A 91 4.66 -5.56 14.60
CA LEU A 91 4.06 -4.97 13.41
C LEU A 91 4.35 -3.48 13.30
N TYR A 92 4.49 -3.00 12.06
CA TYR A 92 4.53 -1.58 11.76
C TYR A 92 3.09 -1.06 11.60
N THR A 93 2.73 -0.02 12.35
CA THR A 93 1.39 0.57 12.33
C THR A 93 1.44 2.10 12.32
N HIS A 94 0.36 2.79 11.96
CA HIS A 94 0.26 4.25 12.08
C HIS A 94 -0.18 4.74 13.46
N SER A 95 -0.55 3.85 14.41
CA SER A 95 -1.20 4.24 15.67
C SER A 95 -0.48 3.79 16.95
N VAL A 96 0.18 2.64 16.97
CA VAL A 96 0.72 2.02 18.20
C VAL A 96 2.22 1.74 18.06
N GLY A 97 2.98 1.96 19.14
CA GLY A 97 4.39 1.56 19.24
C GLY A 97 5.38 2.73 19.22
N ALA A 98 6.65 2.42 19.00
CA ALA A 98 7.75 3.38 18.93
C ALA A 98 7.91 3.92 17.50
N GLU A 99 8.13 5.23 17.35
CA GLU A 99 8.31 5.82 16.02
C GLU A 99 9.53 5.24 15.29
N THR A 100 9.35 5.00 13.99
CA THR A 100 10.38 4.49 13.09
C THR A 100 10.72 5.56 12.05
N PRO A 101 11.86 5.47 11.36
CA PRO A 101 12.20 6.43 10.30
C PRO A 101 11.36 6.25 9.03
N PHE A 102 10.54 5.20 8.94
CA PHE A 102 9.80 4.85 7.73
C PHE A 102 8.48 5.60 7.66
N ARG A 103 8.19 6.18 6.50
CA ARG A 103 6.88 6.72 6.13
C ARG A 103 6.35 5.93 4.96
N ARG A 104 5.16 5.34 5.10
CA ARG A 104 4.48 4.64 4.01
C ARG A 104 3.31 5.48 3.51
N VAL A 105 3.20 5.59 2.20
CA VAL A 105 2.02 6.12 1.50
C VAL A 105 1.60 5.10 0.45
N VAL A 106 0.29 4.92 0.34
CA VAL A 106 -0.32 4.14 -0.74
C VAL A 106 -1.08 5.09 -1.66
N GLU A 107 -0.66 5.16 -2.90
CA GLU A 107 -1.30 5.90 -3.98
C GLU A 107 -2.22 4.96 -4.76
N ILE A 108 -3.50 5.31 -4.86
CA ILE A 108 -4.46 4.58 -5.68
C ILE A 108 -4.90 5.48 -6.84
N THR A 109 -4.83 4.96 -8.06
CA THR A 109 -5.29 5.65 -9.28
C THR A 109 -6.27 4.77 -10.01
N ARG A 110 -7.51 5.26 -10.11
CA ARG A 110 -8.59 4.59 -10.84
C ARG A 110 -8.94 5.29 -12.14
N SER A 111 -8.62 6.58 -12.27
CA SER A 111 -8.92 7.33 -13.48
C SER A 111 -8.00 6.94 -14.64
N SER A 112 -8.62 6.55 -15.77
CA SER A 112 -7.91 6.30 -17.03
C SER A 112 -7.24 7.54 -17.63
N THR A 113 -7.55 8.74 -17.12
CA THR A 113 -6.87 9.98 -17.52
C THR A 113 -5.49 10.14 -16.90
N CYS A 114 -5.19 9.39 -15.83
CA CYS A 114 -3.94 9.52 -15.05
C CYS A 114 -3.10 8.24 -15.06
N PHE A 115 -3.64 7.18 -15.63
CA PHE A 115 -2.98 5.91 -15.80
C PHE A 115 -3.52 5.28 -17.08
N GLU A 116 -2.63 5.00 -18.04
CA GLU A 116 -2.95 4.26 -19.25
C GLU A 116 -3.40 2.84 -18.87
N PRO A 117 -4.69 2.51 -19.05
CA PRO A 117 -5.21 1.20 -18.67
C PRO A 117 -4.52 0.09 -19.48
N MET A 118 -4.37 -1.09 -18.89
CA MET A 118 -3.77 -2.22 -19.59
C MET A 118 -4.58 -2.54 -20.86
N PRO A 119 -3.93 -2.67 -22.04
CA PRO A 119 -4.63 -2.95 -23.29
C PRO A 119 -5.47 -4.22 -23.20
N GLY A 120 -6.70 -4.17 -23.71
CA GLY A 120 -7.62 -5.31 -23.69
C GLY A 120 -8.39 -5.50 -22.40
N VAL A 121 -8.24 -4.61 -21.41
CA VAL A 121 -9.03 -4.61 -20.17
C VAL A 121 -9.78 -3.28 -20.04
N ASP A 122 -11.07 -3.33 -19.73
CA ASP A 122 -11.88 -2.13 -19.48
C ASP A 122 -11.30 -1.33 -18.30
N SER A 123 -11.27 0.00 -18.41
CA SER A 123 -10.76 0.87 -17.34
C SER A 123 -11.50 0.72 -16.01
N SER A 124 -12.77 0.31 -16.04
CA SER A 124 -13.55 0.02 -14.83
C SER A 124 -13.13 -1.28 -14.12
N ASN A 125 -12.42 -2.17 -14.83
CA ASN A 125 -11.98 -3.49 -14.34
C ASN A 125 -10.52 -3.51 -13.91
N GLN A 126 -9.90 -2.34 -13.73
CA GLN A 126 -8.54 -2.23 -13.26
C GLN A 126 -8.29 -0.94 -12.50
N PHE A 127 -7.37 -0.96 -11.56
CA PHE A 127 -6.82 0.25 -10.98
C PHE A 127 -5.37 0.02 -10.57
N ARG A 128 -4.60 1.11 -10.53
CA ARG A 128 -3.20 1.08 -10.14
C ARG A 128 -3.06 1.36 -8.65
N VAL A 129 -2.21 0.58 -8.00
CA VAL A 129 -1.76 0.78 -6.62
C VAL A 129 -0.27 0.99 -6.64
N ARG A 130 0.19 2.07 -6.01
CA ARG A 130 1.61 2.31 -5.81
C ARG A 130 1.88 2.53 -4.33
N SER A 131 2.72 1.68 -3.75
CA SER A 131 3.14 1.79 -2.36
C SER A 131 4.56 2.35 -2.30
N LYS A 132 4.72 3.47 -1.60
CA LYS A 132 6.02 4.15 -1.45
C LYS A 132 6.40 4.19 0.02
N VAL A 133 7.65 3.81 0.30
CA VAL A 133 8.22 3.91 1.64
C VAL A 133 9.45 4.80 1.61
N TYR A 134 9.41 5.87 2.40
CA TYR A 134 10.47 6.85 2.53
C TYR A 134 11.18 6.70 3.86
N TRP A 135 12.50 6.89 3.87
CA TRP A 135 13.27 7.07 5.10
C TRP A 135 14.51 7.90 4.83
N THR A 136 15.11 8.43 5.91
CA THR A 136 16.40 9.13 5.84
C THR A 136 17.49 8.25 6.43
N GLU A 137 18.52 7.98 5.65
CA GLU A 137 19.71 7.25 6.08
C GLU A 137 20.91 8.20 6.02
N ARG A 138 21.45 8.59 7.18
CA ARG A 138 22.63 9.48 7.28
C ARG A 138 22.47 10.81 6.53
N GLY A 139 21.29 11.42 6.67
CA GLY A 139 20.96 12.68 6.00
C GLY A 139 20.61 12.54 4.52
N VAL A 140 20.63 11.33 3.96
CA VAL A 140 20.24 11.06 2.57
C VAL A 140 18.84 10.47 2.54
N ALA A 141 17.92 11.12 1.83
CA ALA A 141 16.60 10.59 1.56
C ALA A 141 16.70 9.32 0.70
N LYS A 142 15.95 8.29 1.08
CA LYS A 142 15.83 7.01 0.41
C LYS A 142 14.36 6.68 0.21
N GLU A 143 14.09 5.93 -0.85
CA GLU A 143 12.76 5.42 -1.13
C GLU A 143 12.80 4.00 -1.70
N VAL A 144 11.72 3.27 -1.45
CA VAL A 144 11.32 2.10 -2.22
C VAL A 144 9.92 2.38 -2.75
N VAL A 145 9.71 2.07 -4.03
CA VAL A 145 8.43 2.21 -4.72
C VAL A 145 8.10 0.86 -5.34
N LEU A 146 6.92 0.34 -5.00
CA LEU A 146 6.33 -0.80 -5.67
C LEU A 146 5.03 -0.38 -6.34
N ASP A 147 4.75 -0.99 -7.48
CA ASP A 147 3.70 -0.56 -8.39
C ASP A 147 3.02 -1.79 -8.97
N GLU A 148 1.70 -1.85 -8.84
CA GLU A 148 0.91 -2.98 -9.31
C GLU A 148 -0.43 -2.51 -9.86
N ILE A 149 -0.96 -3.25 -10.84
CA ILE A 149 -2.32 -3.09 -11.34
C ILE A 149 -3.15 -4.21 -10.73
N LEU A 150 -4.19 -3.84 -9.99
CA LEU A 150 -5.18 -4.78 -9.49
C LEU A 150 -6.36 -4.82 -10.46
N PHE A 151 -6.81 -6.05 -10.76
CA PHE A 151 -7.88 -6.31 -11.72
C PHE A 151 -9.14 -6.81 -11.04
N ASN A 152 -10.27 -6.52 -11.69
CA ASN A 152 -11.50 -7.28 -11.54
C ASN A 152 -11.38 -8.52 -12.44
N TRP A 153 -11.16 -9.70 -11.87
CA TRP A 153 -10.94 -10.94 -12.64
C TRP A 153 -12.18 -11.83 -12.78
N ARG A 154 -13.32 -11.37 -12.27
CA ARG A 154 -14.63 -11.96 -12.53
C ARG A 154 -15.15 -11.52 -13.89
#